data_AF-A0A4U9THL8-F1
#
_entry.id   AF-A0A4U9THL8-F1
#
_cell.length_a   1.000
_cell.length_b   1.000
_cell.length_c   1.000
_cell.angle_alpha   90.00
_cell.angle_beta   90.00
_cell.angle_gamma   90.00
#
_symmetry.space_group_name_H-M   'P 1'
#
loop_
_entity.id
_entity.type
_entity.pdbx_description
1 polymer ?
#
loop_
_entity_poly.entity_id
_entity_poly.type
_entity_poly.pdbx_seq_one_letter_code
_entity_poly.pdbx_strand_id
1 'polypeptide(L)' 'MPRCARKVTAVGEDIHQLAWADVCGVAVRINIALVCEGSPQELIGPVGVGARRLCHEPAR' A
#
# COMPACT_ATOMS: atom_id res chain seq x y z
N MET A 1 11.23 -11.89 -12.83
CA MET A 1 11.18 -10.52 -12.28
C MET A 1 11.12 -10.62 -10.76
N PRO A 2 12.09 -10.07 -10.00
CA PRO A 2 12.03 -10.09 -8.55
C PRO A 2 10.76 -9.37 -8.07
N ARG A 3 10.10 -9.92 -7.05
CA ARG A 3 8.88 -9.32 -6.51
C ARG A 3 9.24 -8.04 -5.77
N CYS A 4 8.63 -6.95 -6.19
CA CYS A 4 8.88 -5.65 -5.65
C CYS A 4 7.95 -5.37 -4.45
N ALA A 5 8.53 -4.82 -3.38
CA ALA A 5 7.80 -4.40 -2.20
C ALA A 5 6.85 -3.23 -2.53
N ARG A 6 5.66 -3.25 -1.92
CA ARG A 6 4.66 -2.17 -2.04
C ARG A 6 4.08 -1.87 -0.68
N LYS A 7 4.09 -0.60 -0.27
CA LYS A 7 3.60 -0.16 1.04
C LYS A 7 3.07 1.27 0.97
N VAL A 8 1.91 1.54 1.56
CA VAL A 8 1.44 2.92 1.80
C VAL A 8 2.25 3.52 2.95
N THR A 9 2.87 4.67 2.72
CA THR A 9 3.79 5.34 3.66
C THR A 9 3.15 6.54 4.33
N ALA A 10 2.19 7.20 3.66
CA ALA A 10 1.41 8.29 4.24
C ALA A 10 0.06 8.39 3.55
N VAL A 11 -0.93 8.88 4.28
CA VAL A 11 -2.27 9.18 3.76
C VAL A 11 -2.69 10.58 4.21
N GLY A 12 -3.60 11.17 3.46
CA GLY A 12 -4.24 12.42 3.85
C GLY A 12 -5.28 12.22 4.96
N GLU A 13 -5.88 13.32 5.41
CA GLU A 13 -6.99 13.30 6.38
C GLU A 13 -8.26 12.70 5.76
N ASP A 14 -8.41 12.86 4.45
CA ASP A 14 -9.60 12.49 3.69
C ASP A 14 -9.24 11.64 2.46
N ILE A 15 -10.17 10.77 2.05
CA ILE A 15 -10.01 9.81 0.94
C ILE A 15 -9.83 10.47 -0.43
N HIS A 16 -10.23 11.72 -0.61
CA HIS A 16 -10.03 12.47 -1.85
C HIS A 16 -8.59 12.99 -1.97
N GLN A 17 -7.80 12.96 -0.89
CA GLN A 17 -6.40 13.31 -0.91
C GLN A 17 -5.55 12.11 -1.38
N LEU A 18 -4.51 12.41 -2.17
CA LEU A 18 -3.59 11.38 -2.64
C LEU A 18 -2.75 10.83 -1.48
N ALA A 19 -2.69 9.51 -1.38
CA ALA A 19 -1.78 8.80 -0.49
C ALA A 19 -0.41 8.64 -1.13
N TRP A 20 0.63 8.51 -0.29
CA TRP A 20 1.96 8.13 -0.70
C TRP A 20 2.17 6.63 -0.52
N ALA A 21 2.79 6.00 -1.51
CA ALA A 21 3.23 4.63 -1.45
C ALA A 21 4.67 4.49 -1.91
N ASP A 22 5.41 3.60 -1.26
CA ASP A 22 6.68 3.07 -1.76
C ASP A 22 6.40 1.87 -2.65
N VAL A 23 6.89 1.92 -3.89
CA VAL A 23 6.82 0.83 -4.85
C VAL A 23 8.23 0.62 -5.41
N CYS A 24 8.87 -0.46 -4.96
CA CYS A 24 10.25 -0.80 -5.36
C CYS A 24 11.28 0.28 -4.98
N GLY A 25 11.08 1.03 -3.88
CA GLY A 25 11.93 2.17 -3.54
C GLY A 25 11.56 3.47 -4.27
N VAL A 26 10.50 3.46 -5.07
CA VAL A 26 9.97 4.66 -5.76
C VAL A 26 8.77 5.18 -5.00
N ALA A 27 8.86 6.42 -4.53
CA ALA A 27 7.74 7.13 -3.93
C ALA A 27 6.74 7.56 -5.02
N VAL A 28 5.51 7.06 -4.92
CA VAL A 28 4.42 7.37 -5.84
C VAL A 28 3.21 7.88 -5.09
N ARG A 29 2.41 8.71 -5.75
CA ARG A 29 1.12 9.19 -5.23
C ARG A 29 0.00 8.36 -5.84
N ILE A 30 -0.90 7.84 -5.01
CA ILE A 30 -2.01 6.99 -5.44
C ILE A 30 -3.35 7.53 -4.95
N ASN A 31 -4.39 7.30 -5.74
CA ASN A 31 -5.77 7.56 -5.33
C ASN A 31 -6.26 6.38 -4.48
N ILE A 32 -6.84 6.68 -3.31
CA ILE A 32 -7.37 5.68 -2.38
C ILE A 32 -8.90 5.70 -2.27
N ALA A 33 -9.58 6.62 -2.98
CA ALA A 33 -11.02 6.87 -2.84
C ALA A 33 -11.89 5.66 -3.21
N LEU A 34 -11.39 4.77 -4.08
CA LEU A 34 -12.13 3.59 -4.54
C LEU A 34 -11.88 2.32 -3.72
N VAL A 35 -10.86 2.34 -2.85
CA VAL A 35 -10.39 1.13 -2.12
C VAL A 35 -10.37 1.31 -0.61
N CYS A 36 -10.51 2.54 -0.11
CA CYS A 36 -10.58 2.82 1.32
C CYS A 36 -11.98 2.50 1.83
N GLU A 37 -12.14 1.35 2.50
CA GLU A 37 -13.42 0.93 3.09
C GLU A 37 -13.66 1.52 4.50
N GLY A 38 -12.63 2.13 5.10
CA GLY A 38 -12.65 2.72 6.44
C GLY A 38 -11.88 4.04 6.50
N SER A 39 -11.12 4.26 7.58
CA SER A 39 -10.32 5.48 7.75
C SER A 39 -9.03 5.38 6.92
N PRO A 40 -8.62 6.44 6.18
CA PRO A 40 -7.37 6.44 5.41
C PRO A 40 -6.14 5.99 6.20
N GLN A 41 -6.10 6.30 7.50
CA GLN A 41 -5.02 5.98 8.42
C GLN A 41 -4.84 4.47 8.60
N GLU A 42 -5.89 3.68 8.40
CA GLU A 42 -5.84 2.21 8.46
C GLU A 42 -5.08 1.61 7.27
N LEU A 43 -4.88 2.37 6.18
CA LEU A 43 -4.05 1.96 5.04
C LEU A 43 -2.55 2.05 5.36
N ILE A 44 -2.16 2.81 6.39
CA ILE A 44 -0.76 2.89 6.84
C ILE A 44 -0.43 1.64 7.65
N GLY A 45 0.03 0.60 6.96
CA GLY A 45 0.40 -0.68 7.57
C GLY A 45 1.87 -1.03 7.35
N PRO A 46 2.49 -1.85 8.22
CA PRO A 46 3.80 -2.43 7.96
C PRO A 46 3.75 -3.25 6.67
N VAL A 47 4.88 -3.35 5.96
CA VAL A 47 5.03 -4.08 4.70
C VAL A 47 4.38 -5.47 4.86
N GLY A 48 3.17 -5.68 4.32
CA GLY A 48 2.53 -7.00 4.27
C GLY A 48 1.31 -7.30 5.15
N VAL A 49 0.60 -6.34 5.75
CA VAL A 49 -0.77 -6.62 6.28
C VAL A 49 -1.80 -6.31 5.17
N GLY A 50 -1.89 -7.23 4.21
CA GLY A 50 -2.71 -7.11 2.99
C GLY A 50 -2.04 -7.71 1.75
N ALA A 51 -0.71 -7.88 1.77
CA ALA A 51 0.06 -8.50 0.69
C ALA A 51 0.41 -9.98 0.91
N ARG A 52 -0.09 -10.63 1.98
CA ARG A 52 0.12 -12.08 2.21
C ARG A 52 -0.44 -12.98 1.10
N ARG A 53 -1.18 -12.42 0.13
CA ARG A 53 -1.69 -13.16 -1.03
C ARG A 53 -1.48 -12.47 -2.39
N LEU A 54 -0.60 -11.46 -2.51
CA LEU A 54 -0.20 -10.96 -3.84
C LEU A 54 1.10 -11.59 -4.34
N CYS A 55 1.83 -12.27 -3.46
CA CYS A 55 3.11 -12.85 -3.75
C CYS A 55 3.27 -14.17 -3.00
N HIS A 56 2.64 -15.25 -3.48
CA HIS A 56 2.88 -16.63 -3.00
C HIS A 56 4.37 -16.94 -2.97
N GLU A 57 5.03 -16.90 -1.82
CA GLU A 57 6.35 -17.51 -1.61
C GLU A 57 6.23 -19.02 -1.86
N PRO A 58 7.00 -19.65 -2.77
CA PRO A 58 7.14 -21.09 -2.67
C PRO A 58 7.93 -21.35 -1.39
N ALA A 59 7.35 -22.17 -0.51
CA ALA A 59 8.03 -22.71 0.65
C ALA A 59 9.35 -23.34 0.18
N ARG A 60 10.44 -22.95 0.82
CA ARG A 60 11.74 -23.60 0.65
C ARG A 60 11.68 -25.00 1.26
#